data_AF-A0A3L6PUA2-F1
#
_entry.id   AF-A0A3L6PUA2-F1
#
_cell.length_a   1.000
_cell.length_b   1.000
_cell.length_c   1.000
_cell.angle_alpha   90.00
_cell.angle_beta   90.00
_cell.angle_gamma   90.00
#
_symmetry.space_group_name_H-M   'P 1'
#
loop_
_entity.id
_entity.type
_entity.pdbx_description
1 polymer ?
#
loop_
_entity_poly.entity_id
_entity_poly.type
_entity_poly.pdbx_seq_one_letter_code
_entity_poly.pdbx_strand_id
1 'polypeptide(L)'
;MRNKIASDEKLKAMTLIDFSIFCAFNGHELLTTFADDKDGDSSILDFTVHCLHYDDIVHKKDSIEYRVFLIIGFFVQAKDVEKVYMDDGKTKTEEFRILTQCLECEIEHYSDITKGKLIFMPICARKHYFVYCINLIHNRINIFDSIDYFWADTSPEPCHQPIYAKLPIINAVFKKVTENKFPQFDNWSRPFIDVSKQAGPSDCMFSYGNIWNSGMLRV
;
A
#
# COMPACT_ATOMS: atom_id res chain seq x y z
N MET A 1 21.83 -15.24 8.35
CA MET A 1 20.99 -14.72 9.44
C MET A 1 19.87 -15.70 9.82
N ARG A 2 19.02 -16.14 8.87
CA ARG A 2 17.95 -17.15 9.07
C ARG A 2 18.39 -18.37 9.90
N ASN A 3 19.45 -19.07 9.50
CA ASN A 3 19.94 -20.26 10.22
C ASN A 3 20.35 -19.96 11.68
N LYS A 4 20.87 -18.75 11.94
CA LYS A 4 21.30 -18.34 13.29
C LYS A 4 20.09 -18.09 14.20
N ILE A 5 19.04 -17.46 13.69
CA ILE A 5 17.78 -17.28 14.42
C ILE A 5 17.12 -18.65 14.65
N ALA A 6 17.12 -19.53 13.64
CA ALA A 6 16.50 -20.86 13.75
C ALA A 6 17.16 -21.77 14.79
N SER A 7 18.47 -21.63 15.04
CA SER A 7 19.23 -22.44 16.00
C SER A 7 19.30 -21.88 17.43
N ASP A 8 18.86 -20.65 17.67
CA ASP A 8 19.04 -19.95 18.94
C ASP A 8 17.68 -19.51 19.51
N GLU A 9 17.22 -20.23 20.54
CA GLU A 9 15.92 -19.97 21.19
C GLU A 9 15.83 -18.56 21.79
N LYS A 10 16.95 -17.98 22.22
CA LYS A 10 16.97 -16.61 22.73
C LYS A 10 16.75 -15.61 21.59
N LEU A 11 17.35 -15.84 20.43
CA LEU A 11 17.11 -15.00 19.24
C LEU A 11 15.70 -15.15 18.67
N LYS A 12 15.07 -16.33 18.79
CA LYS A 12 13.67 -16.52 18.39
C LYS A 12 12.71 -15.66 19.21
N ALA A 13 12.92 -15.60 20.53
CA ALA A 13 12.06 -14.85 21.44
C ALA A 13 12.37 -13.34 21.48
N MET A 14 13.54 -12.93 20.99
CA MET A 14 13.95 -11.52 20.98
C MET A 14 13.23 -10.75 19.88
N THR A 15 12.71 -9.57 20.21
CA THR A 15 12.27 -8.58 19.21
C THR A 15 13.47 -8.15 18.37
N LEU A 16 13.42 -8.40 17.07
CA LEU A 16 14.50 -8.11 16.12
C LEU A 16 14.16 -6.92 15.20
N ILE A 17 12.87 -6.70 14.96
CA ILE A 17 12.36 -5.47 14.33
C ILE A 17 11.40 -4.84 15.34
N ASP A 18 11.64 -3.58 15.65
CA ASP A 18 10.77 -2.75 16.48
C ASP A 18 10.63 -1.40 15.78
N PHE A 19 9.48 -1.19 15.14
CA PHE A 19 9.14 0.02 14.42
C PHE A 19 7.81 0.55 14.94
N SER A 20 7.91 1.31 16.04
CA SER A 20 6.78 1.99 16.67
C SER A 20 5.64 1.02 17.06
N ILE A 21 4.44 1.55 17.29
CA ILE A 21 3.24 0.75 17.62
C ILE A 21 2.74 -0.11 16.45
N PHE A 22 3.29 0.07 15.25
CA PHE A 22 2.74 -0.50 14.01
C PHE A 22 3.36 -1.84 13.64
N CYS A 23 4.60 -2.09 14.05
CA CYS A 23 5.33 -3.28 13.61
C CYS A 23 6.40 -3.67 14.63
N ALA A 24 6.19 -4.80 15.29
CA ALA A 24 7.21 -5.44 16.11
C ALA A 24 7.25 -6.91 15.74
N PHE A 25 8.43 -7.39 15.34
CA PHE A 25 8.65 -8.79 15.00
C PHE A 25 9.76 -9.39 15.84
N ASN A 26 9.44 -10.49 16.51
CA ASN A 26 10.45 -11.36 17.10
C ASN A 26 11.07 -12.30 16.05
N GLY A 27 12.17 -12.94 16.42
CA GLY A 27 12.86 -13.87 15.53
C GLY A 27 11.99 -15.03 15.04
N HIS A 28 11.06 -15.52 15.85
CA HIS A 28 10.12 -16.56 15.43
C HIS A 28 9.16 -16.06 14.34
N GLU A 29 8.57 -14.89 14.52
CA GLU A 29 7.63 -14.29 13.57
C GLU A 29 8.30 -13.94 12.24
N LEU A 30 9.57 -13.52 12.26
CA LEU A 30 10.35 -13.33 11.04
C LEU A 30 10.58 -14.66 10.32
N LEU A 31 10.91 -15.73 11.05
CA LEU A 31 11.10 -17.05 10.46
C LEU A 31 9.82 -17.58 9.82
N THR A 32 8.65 -17.34 10.43
CA THR A 32 7.36 -17.79 9.90
C THR A 32 6.85 -16.91 8.76
N THR A 33 7.03 -15.59 8.84
CA THR A 33 6.65 -14.63 7.80
C THR A 33 7.40 -14.88 6.50
N PHE A 34 8.70 -15.21 6.61
CA PHE A 34 9.57 -15.50 5.46
C PHE A 34 9.79 -16.99 5.20
N ALA A 35 8.93 -17.85 5.75
CA ALA A 35 8.98 -19.28 5.45
C ALA A 35 8.35 -19.56 4.08
N ASP A 36 8.84 -20.61 3.45
CA ASP A 36 8.37 -21.12 2.16
C ASP A 36 6.86 -21.42 2.24
N ASP A 37 6.12 -21.07 1.19
CA ASP A 37 4.66 -21.22 1.07
C ASP A 37 3.83 -20.51 2.16
N LYS A 38 4.35 -19.42 2.75
CA LYS A 38 3.62 -18.55 3.66
C LYS A 38 3.27 -17.23 2.99
N ASP A 39 2.01 -16.81 3.16
CA ASP A 39 1.49 -15.56 2.61
C ASP A 39 2.14 -14.31 3.24
N GLY A 40 2.85 -14.47 4.36
CA GLY A 40 3.51 -13.40 5.10
C GLY A 40 2.57 -12.50 5.90
N ASP A 41 3.09 -11.86 6.95
CA ASP A 41 2.34 -10.92 7.78
C ASP A 41 2.27 -9.54 7.11
N SER A 42 1.08 -8.98 6.94
CA SER A 42 0.89 -7.68 6.27
C SER A 42 1.68 -6.53 6.91
N SER A 43 1.94 -6.58 8.23
CA SER A 43 2.71 -5.54 8.92
C SER A 43 4.17 -5.45 8.46
N ILE A 44 4.70 -6.47 7.78
CA ILE A 44 6.03 -6.40 7.17
C ILE A 44 6.04 -5.49 5.94
N LEU A 45 4.91 -5.35 5.24
CA LEU A 45 4.78 -4.45 4.11
C LEU A 45 4.65 -3.00 4.58
N ASP A 46 3.94 -2.77 5.69
CA ASP A 46 3.89 -1.45 6.32
C ASP A 46 5.30 -1.02 6.79
N PHE A 47 6.06 -1.94 7.41
CA PHE A 47 7.47 -1.71 7.71
C PHE A 47 8.31 -1.40 6.46
N THR A 48 8.07 -2.11 5.36
CA THR A 48 8.77 -1.88 4.08
C THR A 48 8.43 -0.49 3.51
N VAL A 49 7.16 -0.08 3.57
CA VAL A 49 6.72 1.26 3.18
C VAL A 49 7.43 2.34 4.00
N HIS A 50 7.56 2.14 5.31
CA HIS A 50 8.31 3.05 6.17
C HIS A 50 9.79 3.13 5.81
N CYS A 51 10.43 2.00 5.48
CA CYS A 51 11.81 1.98 5.00
C CYS A 51 11.95 2.75 3.67
N LEU A 52 11.02 2.58 2.74
CA LEU A 52 11.02 3.31 1.46
C LEU A 52 10.86 4.83 1.66
N HIS A 53 9.97 5.23 2.57
CA HIS A 53 9.80 6.63 2.92
C HIS A 53 11.07 7.22 3.54
N TYR A 54 11.70 6.50 4.48
CA TYR A 54 12.97 6.90 5.07
C TYR A 54 14.08 7.04 4.02
N ASP A 55 14.22 6.06 3.13
CA ASP A 55 15.20 6.09 2.04
C ASP A 55 14.99 7.28 1.10
N ASP A 56 13.74 7.63 0.80
CA ASP A 56 13.41 8.79 -0.01
C ASP A 56 13.82 10.11 0.67
N ILE A 57 13.58 10.24 1.99
CA ILE A 57 13.98 11.41 2.78
C ILE A 57 15.51 11.54 2.85
N VAL A 58 16.21 10.44 3.14
CA VAL A 58 17.64 10.46 3.46
C VAL A 58 18.48 10.47 2.19
N HIS A 59 18.14 9.65 1.20
CA HIS A 59 18.99 9.37 0.04
C HIS A 59 18.53 10.05 -1.24
N LYS A 60 17.31 10.57 -1.33
CA LYS A 60 16.77 11.16 -2.57
C LYS A 60 16.17 12.55 -2.35
N LYS A 61 16.93 13.41 -1.68
CA LYS A 61 16.55 14.79 -1.30
C LYS A 61 15.98 15.62 -2.46
N ASP A 62 16.45 15.42 -3.69
CA ASP A 62 15.98 16.16 -4.87
C ASP A 62 14.60 15.71 -5.38
N SER A 63 14.14 14.52 -4.97
CA SER A 63 12.84 13.95 -5.33
C SER A 63 11.92 13.75 -4.12
N ILE A 64 12.32 14.27 -2.96
CA ILE A 64 11.53 14.20 -1.74
C ILE A 64 10.15 14.80 -2.00
N GLU A 65 9.09 14.18 -1.49
CA GLU A 65 7.68 14.54 -1.71
C GLU A 65 7.09 14.24 -3.10
N TYR A 66 7.87 13.86 -4.12
CA TYR A 66 7.29 13.42 -5.40
C TYR A 66 6.67 12.03 -5.33
N ARG A 67 7.07 11.24 -4.35
CA ARG A 67 6.50 9.95 -4.06
C ARG A 67 5.86 9.97 -2.68
N VAL A 68 4.62 9.53 -2.65
CA VAL A 68 3.86 9.35 -1.43
C VAL A 68 3.59 7.87 -1.27
N PHE A 69 3.93 7.31 -0.12
CA PHE A 69 3.69 5.92 0.20
C PHE A 69 2.66 5.85 1.33
N LEU A 70 1.53 5.23 1.04
CA LEU A 70 0.50 4.91 2.02
C LEU A 70 0.76 3.51 2.61
N ILE A 71 0.24 3.25 3.81
CA ILE A 71 0.29 1.90 4.41
C ILE A 71 -0.94 1.08 4.01
N ILE A 72 -0.89 -0.26 4.19
CA ILE A 72 -2.04 -1.15 3.93
C ILE A 72 -3.25 -0.72 4.76
N GLY A 73 -2.99 -0.24 5.97
CA GLY A 73 -3.98 0.27 6.91
C GLY A 73 -4.95 1.28 6.28
N PHE A 74 -4.47 2.18 5.42
CA PHE A 74 -5.34 3.14 4.72
C PHE A 74 -6.47 2.47 3.96
N PHE A 75 -6.13 1.46 3.13
CA PHE A 75 -7.13 0.77 2.32
C PHE A 75 -8.05 -0.11 3.18
N VAL A 76 -7.52 -0.69 4.27
CA VAL A 76 -8.35 -1.43 5.25
C VAL A 76 -9.44 -0.51 5.79
N GLN A 77 -9.11 0.72 6.19
CA GLN A 77 -10.10 1.69 6.64
C GLN A 77 -11.06 2.10 5.51
N ALA A 78 -10.56 2.27 4.29
CA ALA A 78 -11.41 2.65 3.15
C ALA A 78 -12.45 1.59 2.81
N LYS A 79 -12.15 0.31 3.05
CA LYS A 79 -13.07 -0.81 2.82
C LYS A 79 -14.34 -0.69 3.68
N ASP A 80 -14.21 -0.17 4.90
CA ASP A 80 -15.29 -0.11 5.88
C ASP A 80 -16.21 1.12 5.69
N VAL A 81 -15.83 2.06 4.83
CA VAL A 81 -16.67 3.22 4.49
C VAL A 81 -17.71 2.84 3.44
N GLU A 82 -19.01 2.89 3.79
CA GLU A 82 -20.10 2.63 2.83
C GLU A 82 -20.54 3.89 2.07
N LYS A 83 -20.67 5.02 2.77
CA LYS A 83 -21.13 6.30 2.23
C LYS A 83 -20.28 7.44 2.77
N VAL A 84 -20.14 8.51 1.98
CA VAL A 84 -19.48 9.75 2.42
C VAL A 84 -20.39 10.57 3.32
N TYR A 85 -21.68 10.62 2.99
CA TYR A 85 -22.69 11.40 3.70
C TYR A 85 -23.78 10.50 4.27
N MET A 86 -24.38 10.94 5.38
CA MET A 86 -25.63 10.41 5.92
C MET A 86 -26.78 10.65 4.92
N ASP A 87 -27.95 10.09 5.23
CA ASP A 87 -29.14 10.21 4.35
C ASP A 87 -29.64 11.66 4.19
N ASP A 88 -29.17 12.59 5.03
CA ASP A 88 -29.42 14.03 4.89
C ASP A 88 -28.60 14.70 3.76
N GLY A 89 -27.64 13.98 3.17
CA GLY A 89 -26.78 14.44 2.08
C GLY A 89 -25.77 15.54 2.48
N LYS A 90 -25.63 15.85 3.78
CA LYS A 90 -24.81 16.96 4.29
C LYS A 90 -23.84 16.52 5.37
N THR A 91 -24.30 15.71 6.31
CA THR A 91 -23.50 15.25 7.44
C THR A 91 -22.60 14.12 6.99
N LYS A 92 -21.31 14.20 7.30
CA LYS A 92 -20.36 13.13 6.96
C LYS A 92 -20.55 11.94 7.88
N THR A 93 -20.36 10.74 7.35
CA THR A 93 -20.33 9.51 8.13
C THR A 93 -19.10 9.47 9.04
N GLU A 94 -19.19 8.72 10.13
CA GLU A 94 -18.08 8.58 11.08
C GLU A 94 -16.92 7.81 10.44
N GLU A 95 -17.22 6.79 9.65
CA GLU A 95 -16.25 5.98 8.91
C GLU A 95 -15.47 6.84 7.91
N PHE A 96 -16.15 7.75 7.19
CA PHE A 96 -15.49 8.70 6.30
C PHE A 96 -14.61 9.70 7.06
N ARG A 97 -15.01 10.11 8.27
CA ARG A 97 -14.22 10.99 9.13
C ARG A 97 -12.96 10.30 9.62
N ILE A 98 -13.07 9.03 10.05
CA ILE A 98 -11.93 8.20 10.45
C ILE A 98 -10.97 8.00 9.29
N LEU A 99 -11.48 7.67 8.09
CA LEU A 99 -10.64 7.54 6.90
C LEU A 99 -9.93 8.85 6.53
N THR A 100 -10.61 9.99 6.71
CA THR A 100 -9.98 11.31 6.49
C THR A 100 -8.83 11.54 7.46
N GLN A 101 -9.03 11.26 8.75
CA GLN A 101 -7.98 11.36 9.76
C GLN A 101 -6.82 10.39 9.49
N CYS A 102 -7.12 9.18 9.03
CA CYS A 102 -6.11 8.20 8.61
C CYS A 102 -5.20 8.78 7.51
N LEU A 103 -5.79 9.37 6.46
CA LEU A 103 -4.99 10.00 5.40
C LEU A 103 -4.19 11.19 5.94
N GLU A 104 -4.79 12.05 6.77
CA GLU A 104 -4.10 13.20 7.38
C GLU A 104 -2.84 12.77 8.15
N CYS A 105 -2.93 11.69 8.94
CA CYS A 105 -1.79 11.12 9.65
C CYS A 105 -0.72 10.57 8.69
N GLU A 106 -1.11 9.82 7.65
CA GLU A 106 -0.14 9.24 6.70
C GLU A 106 0.62 10.30 5.89
N ILE A 107 0.03 11.47 5.72
CA ILE A 107 0.58 12.53 4.89
C ILE A 107 1.20 13.67 5.71
N GLU A 108 1.20 13.56 7.04
CA GLU A 108 1.64 14.64 7.96
C GLU A 108 3.11 15.06 7.75
N HIS A 109 3.93 14.14 7.25
CA HIS A 109 5.35 14.35 7.00
C HIS A 109 5.64 15.05 5.65
N TYR A 110 4.63 15.23 4.80
CA TYR A 110 4.77 15.93 3.52
C TYR A 110 4.34 17.38 3.68
N SER A 111 5.13 18.34 3.17
CA SER A 111 4.76 19.76 3.24
C SER A 111 3.49 20.07 2.45
N ASP A 112 3.30 19.36 1.33
CA ASP A 112 2.15 19.50 0.45
C ASP A 112 2.00 18.26 -0.43
N ILE A 113 0.99 17.43 -0.14
CA ILE A 113 0.70 16.22 -0.91
C ILE A 113 0.37 16.49 -2.39
N THR A 114 -0.06 17.72 -2.74
CA THR A 114 -0.40 18.07 -4.13
C THR A 114 0.84 18.18 -5.02
N LYS A 115 2.04 18.26 -4.44
CA LYS A 115 3.31 18.16 -5.16
C LYS A 115 3.65 16.73 -5.55
N GLY A 116 3.03 15.74 -4.90
CA GLY A 116 3.16 14.33 -5.22
C GLY A 116 2.96 14.09 -6.71
N LYS A 117 3.76 13.18 -7.27
CA LYS A 117 3.68 12.74 -8.67
C LYS A 117 3.21 11.30 -8.77
N LEU A 118 3.62 10.48 -7.82
CA LEU A 118 3.23 9.09 -7.70
C LEU A 118 2.79 8.83 -6.26
N ILE A 119 1.53 8.42 -6.09
CA ILE A 119 1.02 8.02 -4.77
C ILE A 119 0.76 6.54 -4.81
N PHE A 120 1.47 5.79 -3.99
CA PHE A 120 1.37 4.35 -3.95
C PHE A 120 0.55 3.89 -2.76
N MET A 121 -0.38 3.00 -3.05
CA MET A 121 -1.34 2.44 -2.12
C MET A 121 -1.22 0.91 -2.19
N PRO A 122 -0.49 0.29 -1.24
CA PRO A 122 -0.55 -1.15 -1.04
C PRO A 122 -1.97 -1.61 -0.78
N ILE A 123 -2.33 -2.78 -1.28
CA ILE A 123 -3.59 -3.43 -0.99
C ILE A 123 -3.34 -4.89 -0.65
N CYS A 124 -4.00 -5.37 0.39
CA CYS A 124 -4.16 -6.79 0.68
C CYS A 124 -5.63 -7.18 0.49
N ALA A 125 -5.92 -8.03 -0.48
CA ALA A 125 -7.26 -8.56 -0.72
C ALA A 125 -7.21 -10.07 -0.89
N ARG A 126 -8.04 -10.80 -0.13
CA ARG A 126 -8.14 -12.28 -0.17
C ARG A 126 -6.78 -12.99 -0.07
N LYS A 127 -5.88 -12.49 0.81
CA LYS A 127 -4.51 -12.99 1.01
C LYS A 127 -3.55 -12.76 -0.17
N HIS A 128 -3.90 -11.87 -1.09
CA HIS A 128 -3.05 -11.45 -2.19
C HIS A 128 -2.66 -9.98 -2.03
N TYR A 129 -1.39 -9.67 -2.33
CA TYR A 129 -0.83 -8.33 -2.21
C TYR A 129 -0.54 -7.72 -3.59
N PHE A 130 -0.92 -6.47 -3.77
CA PHE A 130 -0.68 -5.70 -4.99
C PHE A 130 -0.60 -4.19 -4.67
N VAL A 131 -0.18 -3.39 -5.64
CA VAL A 131 -0.05 -1.92 -5.49
C VAL A 131 -0.91 -1.19 -6.49
N TYR A 132 -1.64 -0.18 -6.02
CA TYR A 132 -2.23 0.83 -6.86
C TYR A 132 -1.36 2.08 -6.80
N CYS A 133 -1.02 2.67 -7.94
CA CYS A 133 -0.33 3.95 -7.99
C CYS A 133 -1.19 4.99 -8.68
N ILE A 134 -1.60 6.02 -7.95
CA ILE A 134 -2.20 7.22 -8.52
C ILE A 134 -1.07 7.99 -9.19
N ASN A 135 -1.00 7.88 -10.52
CA ASN A 135 0.05 8.44 -11.33
C ASN A 135 -0.40 9.78 -11.91
N LEU A 136 -0.03 10.86 -11.21
CA LEU A 136 -0.40 12.24 -11.53
C LEU A 136 0.33 12.75 -12.78
N ILE A 137 1.44 12.11 -13.19
CA ILE A 137 2.16 12.45 -14.42
C ILE A 137 1.34 12.05 -15.65
N HIS A 138 0.68 10.90 -15.59
CA HIS A 138 -0.03 10.29 -16.71
C HIS A 138 -1.56 10.31 -16.58
N ASN A 139 -2.11 10.90 -15.52
CA ASN A 139 -3.55 10.93 -15.21
C ASN A 139 -4.20 9.52 -15.28
N ARG A 140 -3.56 8.55 -14.63
CA ARG A 140 -4.00 7.15 -14.59
C ARG A 140 -3.71 6.51 -13.24
N ILE A 141 -4.35 5.39 -12.96
CA ILE A 141 -4.05 4.56 -11.80
C ILE A 141 -3.34 3.30 -12.30
N ASN A 142 -2.05 3.18 -12.03
CA ASN A 142 -1.28 2.01 -12.41
C ASN A 142 -1.52 0.86 -11.43
N ILE A 143 -1.85 -0.33 -11.94
CA ILE A 143 -2.04 -1.53 -11.13
C ILE A 143 -0.80 -2.40 -11.28
N PHE A 144 -0.13 -2.67 -10.16
CA PHE A 144 1.00 -3.58 -10.09
C PHE A 144 0.54 -4.85 -9.40
N ASP A 145 0.29 -5.88 -10.19
CA ASP A 145 -0.16 -7.18 -9.72
C ASP A 145 0.76 -8.28 -10.25
N SER A 146 1.34 -9.05 -9.33
CA SER A 146 2.24 -10.15 -9.62
C SER A 146 1.53 -11.42 -10.06
N ILE A 147 0.20 -11.52 -9.90
CA ILE A 147 -0.56 -12.64 -10.44
C ILE A 147 -0.46 -12.64 -11.96
N ASP A 148 -0.18 -13.81 -12.51
CA ASP A 148 -0.37 -14.08 -13.91
C ASP A 148 -1.77 -14.67 -14.11
N TYR A 149 -2.72 -13.80 -14.45
CA TYR A 149 -4.13 -14.17 -14.67
C TYR A 149 -4.32 -15.12 -15.85
N PHE A 150 -3.43 -15.08 -16.85
CA PHE A 150 -3.48 -16.00 -17.98
C PHE A 150 -3.10 -17.42 -17.54
N TRP A 151 -1.97 -17.56 -16.83
CA TRP A 151 -1.54 -18.87 -16.33
C TRP A 151 -2.42 -19.40 -15.19
N ALA A 152 -3.02 -18.51 -14.41
CA ALA A 152 -3.93 -18.88 -13.32
C ALA A 152 -5.35 -19.25 -13.80
N ASP A 153 -5.62 -19.17 -15.11
CA ASP A 153 -6.95 -19.39 -15.71
C ASP A 153 -8.07 -18.65 -14.94
N THR A 154 -7.80 -17.39 -14.61
CA THR A 154 -8.70 -16.59 -13.80
C THR A 154 -8.72 -15.14 -14.28
N SER A 155 -9.74 -14.39 -13.90
CA SER A 155 -9.83 -12.98 -14.27
C SER A 155 -9.41 -12.07 -13.10
N PRO A 156 -8.87 -10.87 -13.40
CA PRO A 156 -8.59 -9.87 -12.37
C PRO A 156 -9.86 -9.36 -11.66
N GLU A 157 -11.00 -9.48 -12.32
CA GLU A 157 -12.27 -8.87 -11.92
C GLU A 157 -12.69 -9.14 -10.47
N PRO A 158 -12.69 -10.40 -9.96
CA PRO A 158 -13.17 -10.68 -8.61
C PRO A 158 -12.26 -10.11 -7.52
N CYS A 159 -10.99 -9.87 -7.84
CA CYS A 159 -10.04 -9.24 -6.93
C CYS A 159 -10.22 -7.71 -6.96
N HIS A 160 -10.25 -7.10 -8.15
CA HIS A 160 -10.14 -5.65 -8.30
C HIS A 160 -11.46 -4.86 -8.24
N GLN A 161 -12.60 -5.47 -8.57
CA GLN A 161 -13.89 -4.76 -8.57
C GLN A 161 -14.28 -4.15 -7.21
N PRO A 162 -14.12 -4.84 -6.08
CA PRO A 162 -14.37 -4.24 -4.77
C PRO A 162 -13.48 -3.02 -4.49
N ILE A 163 -12.25 -3.00 -5.00
CA ILE A 163 -11.33 -1.86 -4.87
C ILE A 163 -11.82 -0.70 -5.74
N TYR A 164 -12.24 -0.98 -6.98
CA TYR A 164 -12.76 0.05 -7.88
C TYR A 164 -13.99 0.74 -7.30
N ALA A 165 -14.88 0.00 -6.63
CA ALA A 165 -16.04 0.55 -5.94
C ALA A 165 -15.66 1.53 -4.81
N LYS A 166 -14.45 1.44 -4.25
CA LYS A 166 -13.95 2.34 -3.20
C LYS A 166 -13.19 3.55 -3.73
N LEU A 167 -12.81 3.59 -5.01
CA LEU A 167 -12.08 4.72 -5.59
C LEU A 167 -12.81 6.06 -5.44
N PRO A 168 -14.14 6.18 -5.61
CA PRO A 168 -14.85 7.44 -5.37
C PRO A 168 -14.71 7.96 -3.93
N ILE A 169 -14.73 7.06 -2.95
CA ILE A 169 -14.57 7.38 -1.52
C ILE A 169 -13.13 7.85 -1.27
N ILE A 170 -12.14 7.10 -1.76
CA ILE A 170 -10.73 7.45 -1.62
C ILE A 170 -10.47 8.81 -2.26
N ASN A 171 -10.95 9.03 -3.49
CA ASN A 171 -10.90 10.32 -4.18
C ASN A 171 -11.53 11.46 -3.37
N ALA A 172 -12.71 11.23 -2.76
CA ALA A 172 -13.36 12.22 -1.91
C ALA A 172 -12.52 12.57 -0.66
N VAL A 173 -11.80 11.61 -0.08
CA VAL A 173 -10.88 11.86 1.05
C VAL A 173 -9.69 12.69 0.61
N PHE A 174 -9.03 12.35 -0.51
CA PHE A 174 -7.95 13.17 -1.08
C PHE A 174 -8.39 14.61 -1.36
N LYS A 175 -9.57 14.79 -1.97
CA LYS A 175 -10.14 16.12 -2.18
C LYS A 175 -10.46 16.82 -0.87
N LYS A 176 -10.88 16.10 0.18
CA LYS A 176 -11.16 16.70 1.49
C LYS A 176 -9.88 17.21 2.17
N VAL A 177 -8.85 16.38 2.29
CA VAL A 177 -7.60 16.75 2.99
C VAL A 177 -6.84 17.87 2.29
N THR A 178 -7.02 18.00 0.96
CA THR A 178 -6.37 19.04 0.15
C THR A 178 -7.23 20.26 -0.15
N GLU A 179 -8.40 20.41 0.49
CA GLU A 179 -9.33 21.52 0.23
C GLU A 179 -9.73 21.64 -1.26
N ASN A 180 -9.94 20.49 -1.91
CA ASN A 180 -10.24 20.30 -3.33
C ASN A 180 -9.12 20.65 -4.32
N LYS A 181 -7.87 20.83 -3.84
CA LYS A 181 -6.72 21.07 -4.72
C LYS A 181 -6.23 19.80 -5.43
N PHE A 182 -6.46 18.61 -4.83
CA PHE A 182 -6.09 17.34 -5.46
C PHE A 182 -6.99 17.04 -6.67
N PRO A 183 -6.44 16.58 -7.81
CA PRO A 183 -7.23 16.29 -9.00
C PRO A 183 -8.19 15.12 -8.75
N GLN A 184 -9.32 15.16 -9.45
CA GLN A 184 -10.27 14.05 -9.43
C GLN A 184 -9.71 12.87 -10.24
N PHE A 185 -9.63 11.69 -9.63
CA PHE A 185 -9.02 10.48 -10.23
C PHE A 185 -9.89 9.23 -10.21
N ASP A 186 -11.09 9.27 -9.62
CA ASP A 186 -11.99 8.11 -9.52
C ASP A 186 -12.37 7.50 -10.89
N ASN A 187 -12.41 8.34 -11.93
CA ASN A 187 -12.74 7.94 -13.30
C ASN A 187 -11.52 7.71 -14.20
N TRP A 188 -10.31 7.73 -13.66
CA TRP A 188 -9.10 7.54 -14.45
C TRP A 188 -8.96 6.11 -14.99
N SER A 189 -8.21 5.99 -16.10
CA SER A 189 -7.83 4.69 -16.65
C SER A 189 -7.00 3.88 -15.66
N ARG A 190 -7.13 2.55 -15.71
CA ARG A 190 -6.54 1.61 -14.75
C ARG A 190 -5.71 0.53 -15.41
N PRO A 191 -4.62 0.87 -16.13
CA PRO A 191 -3.82 -0.14 -16.82
C PRO A 191 -3.03 -0.98 -15.82
N PHE A 192 -3.02 -2.29 -16.05
CA PHE A 192 -2.07 -3.22 -15.46
C PHE A 192 -0.68 -2.94 -16.02
N ILE A 193 0.28 -2.73 -15.12
CA ILE A 193 1.68 -2.56 -15.48
C ILE A 193 2.36 -3.92 -15.43
N ASP A 194 3.17 -4.18 -16.47
CA ASP A 194 3.95 -5.40 -16.53
C ASP A 194 5.00 -5.40 -15.41
N VAL A 195 4.96 -6.45 -14.60
CA VAL A 195 5.84 -6.66 -13.45
C VAL A 195 6.25 -8.11 -13.41
N SER A 196 7.36 -8.40 -12.75
CA SER A 196 7.78 -9.77 -12.48
C SER A 196 6.64 -10.54 -11.82
N LYS A 197 6.25 -11.65 -12.46
CA LYS A 197 5.17 -12.52 -11.99
C LYS A 197 5.67 -13.40 -10.85
N GLN A 198 4.78 -13.68 -9.91
CA GLN A 198 5.07 -14.54 -8.77
C GLN A 198 5.35 -15.98 -9.23
N ALA A 199 6.35 -16.63 -8.61
CA ALA A 199 6.70 -18.01 -8.95
C ALA A 199 5.75 -19.02 -8.30
N GLY A 200 5.37 -18.76 -7.04
CA GLY A 200 4.36 -19.50 -6.30
C GLY A 200 3.16 -18.64 -5.86
N PRO A 201 2.08 -19.27 -5.34
CA PRO A 201 0.87 -18.57 -4.89
C PRO A 201 1.11 -17.61 -3.71
N SER A 202 2.12 -17.88 -2.87
CA SER A 202 2.45 -17.08 -1.68
C SER A 202 3.55 -16.04 -1.92
N ASP A 203 4.05 -15.89 -3.15
CA ASP A 203 5.19 -15.00 -3.45
C ASP A 203 4.78 -13.53 -3.74
N CYS A 204 3.49 -13.20 -3.67
CA CYS A 204 2.98 -11.88 -4.00
C CYS A 204 3.58 -10.76 -3.11
N MET A 205 3.77 -11.04 -1.82
CA MET A 205 4.42 -10.12 -0.88
C MET A 205 5.86 -9.77 -1.29
N PHE A 206 6.60 -10.73 -1.86
CA PHE A 206 7.99 -10.51 -2.29
C PHE A 206 8.08 -9.75 -3.62
N SER A 207 7.09 -9.95 -4.48
CA SER A 207 6.97 -9.21 -5.74
C SER A 207 6.78 -7.71 -5.49
N TYR A 208 6.22 -7.33 -4.34
CA TYR A 208 6.13 -5.97 -3.83
C TYR A 208 7.49 -5.26 -3.81
N GLY A 209 8.54 -5.90 -3.31
CA GLY A 209 9.90 -5.36 -3.27
C GLY A 209 10.47 -5.03 -4.67
N ASN A 210 10.10 -5.82 -5.67
CA ASN A 210 10.56 -5.63 -7.05
C ASN A 210 9.84 -4.47 -7.75
N ILE A 211 8.57 -4.24 -7.43
CA ILE A 211 7.79 -3.09 -7.96
C ILE A 211 8.51 -1.77 -7.66
N TRP A 212 9.09 -1.65 -6.47
CA TRP A 212 9.86 -0.48 -6.06
C TRP A 212 11.21 -0.38 -6.79
N ASN A 213 11.91 -1.49 -6.96
CA ASN A 213 13.22 -1.47 -7.59
C ASN A 213 13.18 -1.33 -9.14
N SER A 214 12.02 -1.52 -9.76
CA SER A 214 11.81 -1.64 -11.22
C SER A 214 12.05 -0.38 -12.07
N GLY A 215 12.80 0.62 -11.60
CA GLY A 215 13.13 1.82 -12.40
C GLY A 215 11.97 2.80 -12.61
N MET A 216 10.72 2.45 -12.24
CA MET A 216 9.61 3.41 -12.17
C MET A 216 9.79 4.48 -11.08
N LEU A 217 10.76 4.29 -10.17
CA LEU A 217 11.21 5.30 -9.22
C LEU A 217 12.27 6.27 -9.81
N ARG A 218 12.66 6.12 -11.08
CA ARG A 218 13.46 7.12 -11.80
C ARG A 218 12.50 8.09 -12.50
N VAL A 219 11.90 8.98 -11.71
CA VAL A 219 11.22 10.18 -12.23
C VAL A 219 12.24 11.30 -12.29
#